data_AF-A0A924ZJB0-F1
#
_entry.id   AF-A0A924ZJB0-F1
#
_cell.length_a   1.000
_cell.length_b   1.000
_cell.length_c   1.000
_cell.angle_alpha   90.00
_cell.angle_beta   90.00
_cell.angle_gamma   90.00
#
_symmetry.space_group_name_H-M   'P 1'
#
loop_
_entity.id
_entity.type
_entity.pdbx_description
1 polymer ?
#
loop_
_entity_poly.entity_id
_entity_poly.type
_entity_poly.pdbx_seq_one_letter_code
_entity_poly.pdbx_strand_id
1 'polypeptide(L)'
;MRDVTPNAHSRNQKVDLRELFRYLAEFVKHPKNRIAQLPDWNWPTLFTFQVILSICSGTIAGLIKLNIYRVAAGLILMPIVSTLAALGLALALYYYFQFVENRTESYRKIFTLVIFSSIPFNLFQILSEYFAPVTLIGFTFTALLALIGLRSNFQVTQNRAYQLIGGLYGLVLLAWVINWQTIPA
;
A
#
# COMPACT_ATOMS: atom_id res chain seq x y z
N MET A 1 -8.96 14.36 27.14
CA MET A 1 -9.56 13.10 26.65
C MET A 1 -10.69 13.49 25.71
N ARG A 2 -10.56 13.20 24.41
CA ARG A 2 -11.58 13.52 23.41
C ARG A 2 -12.45 12.28 23.27
N ASP A 3 -13.76 12.43 23.46
CA ASP A 3 -14.72 11.32 23.43
C ASP A 3 -14.54 10.48 22.14
N VAL A 4 -14.10 9.24 22.34
CA VAL A 4 -14.15 8.16 21.36
C VAL A 4 -15.54 7.54 21.44
N THR A 5 -16.58 8.28 21.07
CA THR A 5 -17.85 7.67 20.70
C THR A 5 -17.64 7.00 19.34
N PRO A 6 -17.72 5.66 19.24
CA PRO A 6 -17.71 5.01 17.94
C PRO A 6 -19.01 5.41 17.25
N ASN A 7 -18.92 6.13 16.13
CA ASN A 7 -20.09 6.37 15.27
C ASN A 7 -20.80 5.03 15.05
N ALA A 8 -22.06 4.95 15.47
CA ALA A 8 -22.88 3.74 15.44
C ALA A 8 -23.08 3.16 14.02
N HIS A 9 -22.69 3.90 12.98
CA HIS A 9 -22.69 3.45 11.58
C HIS A 9 -21.49 2.57 11.21
N SER A 10 -20.39 2.59 11.96
CA SER A 10 -19.20 1.79 11.64
C SER A 10 -19.28 0.35 12.16
N ARG A 11 -20.24 -0.01 13.02
CA ARG A 11 -20.23 -1.32 13.69
C ARG A 11 -20.84 -2.47 12.87
N ASN A 12 -21.55 -2.18 11.78
CA ASN A 12 -22.32 -3.17 11.02
C ASN A 12 -22.21 -3.03 9.49
N GLN A 13 -21.13 -2.42 8.99
CA GLN A 13 -20.85 -2.46 7.55
C GLN A 13 -20.35 -3.87 7.20
N LYS A 14 -21.27 -4.72 6.73
CA LYS A 14 -20.90 -6.00 6.11
C LYS A 14 -19.88 -5.72 5.00
N VAL A 15 -18.85 -6.54 4.91
CA VAL A 15 -17.84 -6.41 3.86
C VAL A 15 -18.52 -6.66 2.52
N ASP A 16 -18.79 -5.59 1.76
CA ASP A 16 -19.35 -5.69 0.42
C ASP A 16 -18.23 -5.80 -0.61
N LEU A 17 -17.98 -7.03 -1.08
CA LEU A 17 -16.96 -7.32 -2.08
C LEU A 17 -17.18 -6.53 -3.38
N ARG A 18 -18.44 -6.26 -3.75
CA ARG A 18 -18.76 -5.53 -4.97
C ARG A 18 -18.33 -4.06 -4.85
N GLU A 19 -18.50 -3.48 -3.66
CA GLU A 19 -18.02 -2.13 -3.36
C GLU A 19 -16.48 -2.06 -3.47
N LEU A 20 -15.77 -3.06 -2.92
CA LEU A 20 -14.31 -3.14 -2.97
C LEU A 20 -13.78 -3.18 -4.41
N PHE A 21 -14.32 -4.04 -5.27
CA PHE A 21 -13.90 -4.14 -6.66
C PHE A 21 -14.25 -2.88 -7.46
N ARG A 22 -15.43 -2.28 -7.22
CA ARG A 22 -15.80 -1.02 -7.84
C ARG A 22 -14.83 0.10 -7.45
N TYR A 23 -14.49 0.20 -6.17
CA TYR A 23 -13.54 1.19 -5.68
C TYR A 23 -12.14 0.97 -6.26
N LEU A 24 -11.67 -0.28 -6.35
CA LEU A 24 -10.39 -0.60 -6.98
C LEU A 24 -10.37 -0.20 -8.46
N ALA A 25 -11.40 -0.55 -9.22
CA ALA A 25 -11.49 -0.20 -10.64
C ALA A 25 -11.51 1.32 -10.84
N GLU A 26 -12.20 2.04 -9.97
CA GLU A 26 -12.25 3.50 -10.00
C GLU A 26 -10.91 4.13 -9.57
N PHE A 27 -10.23 3.53 -8.59
CA PHE A 27 -8.90 3.95 -8.16
C PHE A 27 -7.89 3.81 -9.30
N VAL A 28 -7.90 2.70 -10.04
CA VAL A 28 -6.99 2.50 -11.18
C VAL A 28 -7.24 3.54 -12.28
N LYS A 29 -8.50 3.95 -12.51
CA LYS A 29 -8.84 5.00 -13.49
C LYS A 29 -8.44 6.41 -13.03
N HIS A 30 -8.60 6.71 -11.74
CA HIS A 30 -8.38 8.04 -11.18
C HIS A 30 -7.57 8.02 -9.86
N PRO A 31 -6.31 7.54 -9.89
CA PRO A 31 -5.55 7.23 -8.69
C PRO A 31 -5.22 8.49 -7.87
N LYS A 32 -4.89 9.60 -8.54
CA LYS A 32 -4.62 10.91 -7.90
C LYS A 32 -5.82 11.42 -7.11
N ASN A 33 -7.02 11.32 -7.67
CA ASN A 33 -8.22 11.85 -7.04
C ASN A 33 -8.66 10.98 -5.87
N ARG A 34 -8.58 9.65 -6.03
CA ARG A 34 -9.01 8.71 -5.00
C ARG A 34 -8.05 8.62 -3.82
N ILE A 35 -6.73 8.70 -4.04
CA ILE A 35 -5.81 8.77 -2.90
C ILE A 35 -5.90 10.09 -2.13
N ALA A 36 -6.40 11.14 -2.78
CA ALA A 36 -6.58 12.42 -2.12
C ALA A 36 -7.66 12.37 -1.03
N GLN A 37 -8.64 11.47 -1.18
CA GLN A 37 -9.78 11.28 -0.30
C GLN A 37 -9.90 9.80 0.08
N LEU A 38 -9.17 9.40 1.13
CA LEU A 38 -9.17 8.01 1.57
C LEU A 38 -10.53 7.61 2.17
N PRO A 39 -11.00 6.38 1.90
CA PRO A 39 -12.23 5.90 2.49
C PRO A 39 -12.02 5.60 3.99
N ASP A 40 -13.02 5.89 4.82
CA ASP A 40 -12.99 5.57 6.25
C ASP A 40 -13.58 4.16 6.50
N TRP A 41 -12.92 3.15 5.93
CA TRP A 41 -13.33 1.76 6.07
C TRP A 41 -12.95 1.17 7.42
N ASN A 42 -13.74 0.19 7.86
CA ASN A 42 -13.45 -0.58 9.08
C ASN A 42 -12.26 -1.53 8.89
N TRP A 43 -11.64 -1.94 10.00
CA TRP A 43 -10.53 -2.90 10.00
C TRP A 43 -10.81 -4.17 9.19
N PRO A 44 -11.96 -4.87 9.34
CA PRO A 44 -12.23 -6.07 8.55
C PRO A 44 -12.23 -5.77 7.05
N THR A 45 -12.87 -4.69 6.63
CA THR A 45 -12.93 -4.26 5.23
C THR A 45 -11.53 -3.97 4.67
N LEU A 46 -10.67 -3.28 5.43
CA LEU A 46 -9.28 -2.99 5.03
C LEU A 46 -8.44 -4.26 4.89
N PHE A 47 -8.52 -5.18 5.85
CA PHE A 47 -7.82 -6.46 5.77
C PHE A 47 -8.33 -7.30 4.61
N THR A 48 -9.65 -7.39 4.41
CA THR A 48 -10.22 -8.10 3.27
C THR A 48 -9.74 -7.50 1.95
N PHE A 49 -9.73 -6.17 1.83
CA PHE A 49 -9.22 -5.49 0.64
C PHE A 49 -7.74 -5.78 0.39
N GLN A 50 -6.90 -5.69 1.43
CA GLN A 50 -5.47 -5.99 1.34
C GLN A 50 -5.21 -7.45 0.91
N VAL A 51 -5.94 -8.40 1.48
CA VAL A 51 -5.83 -9.82 1.16
C VAL A 51 -6.26 -10.07 -0.29
N ILE A 52 -7.40 -9.53 -0.73
CA ILE A 52 -7.86 -9.67 -2.11
C ILE A 52 -6.83 -9.09 -3.08
N LEU A 53 -6.34 -7.87 -2.83
CA LEU A 53 -5.35 -7.21 -3.67
C LEU A 53 -4.07 -8.05 -3.79
N SER A 54 -3.60 -8.62 -2.68
CA SER A 54 -2.37 -9.41 -2.63
C SER A 54 -2.52 -10.76 -3.32
N ILE A 55 -3.67 -11.44 -3.12
CA ILE A 55 -3.99 -12.69 -3.81
C ILE A 55 -4.07 -12.44 -5.32
N CYS A 56 -4.79 -11.40 -5.75
CA CYS A 56 -4.91 -11.08 -7.18
C CYS A 56 -3.54 -10.80 -7.80
N SER A 57 -2.72 -9.96 -7.17
CA SER A 57 -1.37 -9.65 -7.68
C SER A 57 -0.48 -10.90 -7.74
N GLY A 58 -0.40 -11.69 -6.66
CA GLY A 58 0.46 -12.87 -6.59
C GLY A 58 0.03 -14.02 -7.49
N THR A 59 -1.28 -14.23 -7.63
CA THR A 59 -1.82 -15.26 -8.51
C THR A 59 -1.58 -14.91 -9.96
N ILE A 60 -1.86 -13.67 -10.38
CA ILE A 60 -1.63 -13.23 -11.76
C ILE A 60 -0.14 -13.31 -12.11
N ALA A 61 0.75 -12.87 -11.20
CA ALA A 61 2.19 -13.00 -11.39
C ALA A 61 2.61 -14.47 -11.53
N GLY A 62 2.15 -15.36 -10.63
CA GLY A 62 2.48 -16.78 -10.70
C GLY A 62 1.96 -17.48 -11.97
N LEU A 63 0.79 -17.08 -12.47
CA LEU A 63 0.19 -17.63 -13.69
C LEU A 63 1.02 -17.29 -14.94
N ILE A 64 1.63 -16.11 -14.99
CA ILE A 64 2.49 -15.68 -16.10
C ILE A 64 3.69 -16.62 -16.30
N LYS A 65 4.28 -17.12 -15.21
CA LYS A 65 5.36 -18.12 -15.24
C LYS A 65 4.92 -19.56 -15.53
N LEU A 66 3.62 -19.84 -15.62
CA LEU A 66 3.06 -21.20 -15.75
C LEU A 66 3.59 -22.20 -14.70
N ASN A 67 4.00 -21.71 -13.52
CA ASN A 67 4.57 -22.55 -12.46
C ASN A 67 3.60 -22.66 -11.29
N ILE A 68 3.00 -23.83 -11.13
CA ILE A 68 1.98 -24.12 -10.10
C ILE A 68 2.51 -23.88 -8.69
N TYR A 69 3.79 -24.18 -8.41
CA TYR A 69 4.39 -23.91 -7.10
C TYR A 69 4.51 -22.41 -6.83
N ARG A 70 4.79 -21.60 -7.85
CA ARG A 70 4.79 -20.13 -7.73
C ARG A 70 3.39 -19.57 -7.53
N VAL A 71 2.38 -20.13 -8.20
CA VAL A 71 0.97 -19.75 -7.98
C VAL A 71 0.55 -20.05 -6.54
N ALA A 72 0.86 -21.25 -6.02
CA ALA A 72 0.55 -21.62 -4.64
C ALA A 72 1.28 -20.72 -3.62
N ALA A 73 2.56 -20.42 -3.87
CA ALA A 73 3.32 -19.46 -3.08
C ALA A 73 2.70 -18.05 -3.12
N GLY A 74 2.28 -17.58 -4.31
CA GLY A 74 1.61 -16.30 -4.49
C GLY A 74 0.26 -16.22 -3.76
N LEU A 75 -0.48 -17.31 -3.68
CA LEU A 75 -1.76 -17.38 -2.98
C LEU A 75 -1.62 -17.25 -1.46
N ILE A 76 -0.57 -17.83 -0.87
CA ILE A 76 -0.42 -17.93 0.59
C ILE A 76 0.61 -16.95 1.14
N LEU A 77 1.83 -16.91 0.56
CA LEU A 77 2.92 -16.10 1.08
C LEU A 77 2.71 -14.61 0.79
N MET A 78 2.22 -14.25 -0.39
CA MET A 78 2.11 -12.85 -0.77
C MET A 78 1.16 -12.05 0.15
N PRO A 79 -0.04 -12.54 0.51
CA PRO A 79 -0.90 -11.83 1.46
C PRO A 79 -0.28 -11.66 2.84
N ILE A 80 0.49 -12.63 3.32
CA ILE A 80 1.16 -12.56 4.62
C ILE A 80 2.25 -11.49 4.58
N VAL A 81 3.17 -11.60 3.61
CA VAL A 81 4.32 -10.69 3.48
C VAL A 81 3.85 -9.27 3.20
N SER A 82 2.89 -9.07 2.28
CA SER A 82 2.38 -7.74 1.94
C SER A 82 1.66 -7.09 3.12
N THR A 83 0.89 -7.86 3.90
CA THR A 83 0.18 -7.35 5.06
C THR A 83 1.16 -6.98 6.17
N LEU A 84 2.16 -7.81 6.45
CA LEU A 84 3.21 -7.48 7.42
C LEU A 84 4.01 -6.26 7.00
N ALA A 85 4.38 -6.14 5.73
CA ALA A 85 5.07 -4.97 5.21
C ALA A 85 4.20 -3.70 5.32
N ALA A 86 2.91 -3.79 4.97
CA ALA A 86 1.98 -2.68 5.08
C ALA A 86 1.77 -2.24 6.54
N LEU A 87 1.65 -3.19 7.48
CA LEU A 87 1.57 -2.92 8.92
C LEU A 87 2.87 -2.28 9.43
N GLY A 88 4.02 -2.82 9.06
CA GLY A 88 5.32 -2.27 9.44
C GLY A 88 5.51 -0.84 8.94
N LEU A 89 5.16 -0.56 7.68
CA LEU A 89 5.23 0.78 7.12
C LEU A 89 4.21 1.74 7.78
N ALA A 90 2.97 1.29 8.01
CA ALA A 90 1.98 2.09 8.71
C ALA A 90 2.42 2.42 10.14
N LEU A 91 3.06 1.48 10.84
CA LEU A 91 3.61 1.68 12.17
C LEU A 91 4.75 2.70 12.16
N ALA A 92 5.68 2.58 11.19
CA ALA A 92 6.75 3.55 11.01
C ALA A 92 6.20 4.96 10.75
N LEU A 93 5.18 5.09 9.88
CA LEU A 93 4.52 6.36 9.62
C LEU A 93 3.77 6.89 10.85
N TYR A 94 3.09 6.03 11.60
CA TYR A 94 2.41 6.42 12.84
C TYR A 94 3.37 7.02 13.86
N TYR A 95 4.51 6.37 14.09
CA TYR A 95 5.54 6.92 14.97
C TYR A 95 6.21 8.17 14.40
N TYR A 96 6.38 8.27 13.08
CA TYR A 96 6.81 9.52 12.44
C TYR A 96 5.85 10.68 12.79
N PHE A 97 4.54 10.48 12.64
CA PHE A 97 3.56 11.51 13.01
C PHE A 97 3.60 11.86 14.49
N GLN A 98 3.76 10.85 15.36
CA GLN A 98 3.80 11.05 16.80
C GLN A 98 5.05 11.81 17.27
N PHE A 99 6.24 11.45 16.79
CA PHE A 99 7.51 12.00 17.27
C PHE A 99 7.99 13.22 16.47
N VAL A 100 7.80 13.25 15.14
CA VAL A 100 8.34 14.31 14.27
C VAL A 100 7.31 15.40 14.04
N GLU A 101 6.05 15.03 13.78
CA GLU A 101 4.97 16.00 13.56
C GLU A 101 4.28 16.42 14.87
N ASN A 102 4.55 15.73 15.99
CA ASN A 102 3.90 15.93 17.29
C ASN A 102 2.35 15.88 17.18
N ARG A 103 1.83 15.01 16.31
CA ARG A 103 0.38 14.85 16.06
C ARG A 103 -0.01 13.38 16.15
N THR A 104 -1.15 13.12 16.78
CA THR A 104 -1.72 11.78 16.85
C THR A 104 -2.74 11.60 15.73
N GLU A 105 -2.35 10.87 14.69
CA GLU A 105 -3.23 10.52 13.57
C GLU A 105 -3.81 9.12 13.74
N SER A 106 -4.96 8.87 13.12
CA SER A 106 -5.58 7.55 13.19
C SER A 106 -4.73 6.50 12.47
N TYR A 107 -4.24 5.50 13.21
CA TYR A 107 -3.49 4.36 12.66
C TYR A 107 -4.24 3.68 11.50
N ARG A 108 -5.57 3.58 11.62
CA ARG A 108 -6.44 3.03 10.57
C ARG A 108 -6.31 3.82 9.27
N LYS A 109 -6.34 5.15 9.34
CA LYS A 109 -6.25 6.03 8.16
C LYS A 109 -4.87 5.95 7.50
N ILE A 110 -3.81 5.84 8.30
CA ILE A 110 -2.43 5.65 7.82
C ILE A 110 -2.30 4.29 7.12
N PHE A 111 -2.86 3.24 7.71
CA PHE A 111 -2.88 1.92 7.10
C PHE A 111 -3.66 1.91 5.78
N THR A 112 -4.82 2.59 5.73
CA THR A 112 -5.54 2.81 4.46
C THR A 112 -4.66 3.48 3.41
N LEU A 113 -3.94 4.55 3.78
CA LEU A 113 -3.01 5.22 2.85
C LEU A 113 -1.95 4.25 2.31
N VAL A 114 -1.34 3.44 3.17
CA VAL A 114 -0.31 2.48 2.77
C VAL A 114 -0.87 1.42 1.81
N ILE A 115 -2.05 0.88 2.08
CA ILE A 115 -2.69 -0.11 1.19
C ILE A 115 -2.99 0.50 -0.19
N PHE A 116 -3.60 1.68 -0.23
CA PHE A 116 -3.95 2.31 -1.51
C PHE A 116 -2.73 2.78 -2.30
N SER A 117 -1.71 3.32 -1.62
CA SER A 117 -0.47 3.73 -2.28
C SER A 117 0.34 2.55 -2.82
N SER A 118 0.18 1.33 -2.28
CA SER A 118 0.88 0.13 -2.76
C SER A 118 0.23 -0.56 -3.96
N ILE A 119 -0.95 -0.10 -4.41
CA ILE A 119 -1.64 -0.65 -5.60
C ILE A 119 -0.75 -0.60 -6.86
N PRO A 120 -0.11 0.53 -7.23
CA PRO A 120 0.77 0.56 -8.41
C PRO A 120 1.92 -0.44 -8.31
N PHE A 121 2.60 -0.53 -7.16
CA PHE A 121 3.65 -1.52 -6.94
C PHE A 121 3.13 -2.94 -7.20
N ASN A 122 1.98 -3.31 -6.64
CA ASN A 122 1.36 -4.62 -6.85
C ASN A 122 0.99 -4.89 -8.33
N LEU A 123 0.62 -3.87 -9.10
CA LEU A 123 0.34 -3.99 -10.54
C LEU A 123 1.63 -4.19 -11.35
N PHE A 124 2.66 -3.39 -11.07
CA PHE A 124 3.94 -3.47 -11.78
C PHE A 124 4.75 -4.72 -11.40
N GLN A 125 4.52 -5.28 -10.20
CA GLN A 125 5.14 -6.53 -9.78
C GLN A 125 4.71 -7.73 -10.64
N ILE A 126 3.53 -7.67 -11.26
CA ILE A 126 3.11 -8.67 -12.25
C ILE A 126 4.02 -8.62 -13.49
N LEU A 127 4.44 -7.42 -13.89
CA LEU A 127 5.27 -7.19 -15.08
C LEU A 127 6.78 -7.31 -14.80
N SER A 128 7.20 -7.20 -13.55
CA SER A 128 8.61 -7.24 -13.18
C SER A 128 9.27 -8.60 -13.46
N GLU A 129 8.46 -9.64 -13.65
CA GLU A 129 8.95 -10.95 -14.10
C GLU A 129 9.60 -10.92 -15.49
N TYR A 130 9.20 -9.98 -16.36
CA TYR A 130 9.80 -9.79 -17.67
C TYR A 130 10.98 -8.81 -17.64
N PHE A 131 10.87 -7.75 -16.83
CA PHE A 131 11.86 -6.69 -16.75
C PHE A 131 12.03 -6.24 -15.30
N ALA A 132 13.13 -6.65 -14.66
CA ALA A 132 13.41 -6.32 -13.26
C ALA A 132 13.29 -4.82 -12.90
N PRO A 133 13.73 -3.86 -13.76
CA PRO A 133 13.61 -2.42 -13.47
C PRO A 133 12.17 -1.91 -13.36
N VAL A 134 11.18 -2.64 -13.89
CA VAL A 134 9.76 -2.26 -13.80
C VAL A 134 9.29 -2.18 -12.33
N THR A 135 9.93 -2.93 -11.43
CA THR A 135 9.73 -2.84 -9.99
C THR A 135 9.97 -1.42 -9.46
N LEU A 136 11.03 -0.75 -9.91
CA LEU A 136 11.36 0.62 -9.50
C LEU A 136 10.32 1.62 -9.99
N ILE A 137 9.78 1.41 -11.20
CA ILE A 137 8.69 2.21 -11.73
C ILE A 137 7.46 2.08 -10.82
N GLY A 138 7.10 0.86 -10.44
CA GLY A 138 6.01 0.60 -9.49
C GLY A 138 6.21 1.31 -8.15
N PHE A 139 7.41 1.21 -7.58
CA PHE A 139 7.77 1.93 -6.35
C PHE A 139 7.68 3.45 -6.50
N THR A 140 8.06 3.99 -7.65
CA THR A 140 8.01 5.43 -7.92
C THR A 140 6.56 5.92 -7.93
N PHE A 141 5.65 5.19 -8.60
CA PHE A 141 4.23 5.51 -8.57
C PHE A 141 3.65 5.38 -7.16
N THR A 142 4.02 4.35 -6.41
CA THR A 142 3.62 4.18 -5.01
C THR A 142 4.10 5.35 -4.14
N ALA A 143 5.34 5.79 -4.29
CA ALA A 143 5.90 6.93 -3.58
C ALA A 143 5.14 8.24 -3.93
N LEU A 144 4.88 8.50 -5.22
CA LEU A 144 4.11 9.67 -5.66
C LEU A 144 2.69 9.67 -5.08
N LEU A 145 2.04 8.51 -5.08
CA LEU A 145 0.72 8.33 -4.50
C LEU A 145 0.71 8.54 -2.99
N ALA A 146 1.69 7.98 -2.28
CA ALA A 146 1.86 8.20 -0.85
C ALA A 146 2.10 9.69 -0.53
N LEU A 147 2.92 10.38 -1.32
CA LEU A 147 3.16 11.83 -1.18
C LEU A 147 1.86 12.63 -1.30
N ILE A 148 1.07 12.38 -2.33
CA ILE A 148 -0.22 13.06 -2.54
C ILE A 148 -1.15 12.77 -1.36
N GLY A 149 -1.26 11.50 -0.94
CA GLY A 149 -2.13 11.10 0.15
C GLY A 149 -1.70 11.68 1.51
N LEU A 150 -0.40 11.78 1.80
CA LEU A 150 0.12 12.45 3.01
C LEU A 150 -0.26 13.93 3.03
N ARG A 151 -0.14 14.62 1.90
CA ARG A 151 -0.48 16.05 1.82
C ARG A 151 -1.99 16.30 1.93
N SER A 152 -2.81 15.53 1.24
CA SER A 152 -4.25 15.78 1.19
C SER A 152 -4.99 15.29 2.44
N ASN A 153 -4.61 14.12 2.98
CA ASN A 153 -5.35 13.49 4.07
C ASN A 153 -4.83 13.86 5.47
N PHE A 154 -3.54 14.19 5.57
CA PHE A 154 -2.84 14.45 6.83
C PHE A 154 -2.22 15.85 6.89
N GLN A 155 -2.38 16.66 5.82
CA GLN A 155 -1.91 18.05 5.75
C GLN A 155 -0.42 18.22 6.05
N VAL A 156 0.39 17.19 5.73
CA VAL A 156 1.84 17.25 5.88
C VAL A 156 2.41 18.33 4.96
N THR A 157 3.33 19.13 5.47
CA THR A 157 4.01 20.16 4.67
C THR A 157 4.77 19.52 3.51
N GLN A 158 4.82 20.20 2.36
CA GLN A 158 5.40 19.66 1.13
C GLN A 158 6.85 19.18 1.32
N ASN A 159 7.67 19.98 2.01
CA ASN A 159 9.07 19.65 2.25
C ASN A 159 9.24 18.39 3.10
N ARG A 160 8.46 18.25 4.18
CA ARG A 160 8.51 17.07 5.05
C ARG A 160 7.98 15.82 4.34
N ALA A 161 6.92 15.96 3.56
CA ALA A 161 6.38 14.86 2.78
C ALA A 161 7.41 14.34 1.76
N TYR A 162 8.15 15.23 1.07
CA TYR A 162 9.24 14.83 0.18
C TYR A 162 10.42 14.19 0.92
N GLN A 163 10.81 14.71 2.08
CA GLN A 163 11.90 14.13 2.87
C GLN A 163 11.54 12.71 3.34
N LEU A 164 10.32 12.52 3.84
CA LEU A 164 9.84 11.23 4.34
C LEU A 164 9.73 10.20 3.21
N ILE A 165 8.98 10.53 2.16
CA ILE A 165 8.77 9.62 1.03
C ILE A 165 10.05 9.43 0.22
N GLY A 166 10.83 10.49 0.03
CA GLY A 166 12.12 10.43 -0.65
C GLY A 166 13.14 9.58 0.11
N GLY A 167 13.17 9.67 1.44
CA GLY A 167 13.99 8.81 2.28
C GLY A 167 13.59 7.33 2.17
N LEU A 168 12.29 7.03 2.27
CA LEU A 168 11.77 5.66 2.09
C LEU A 168 12.09 5.11 0.69
N TYR A 169 11.88 5.92 -0.35
CA TYR A 169 12.21 5.54 -1.72
C TYR A 169 13.71 5.32 -1.90
N GLY A 170 14.55 6.18 -1.32
CA GLY A 170 16.01 6.04 -1.33
C GLY A 170 16.48 4.74 -0.69
N LEU A 171 15.91 4.35 0.44
CA LEU A 171 16.21 3.05 1.08
C LEU A 171 15.86 1.87 0.18
N VAL A 172 14.69 1.92 -0.46
CA VAL A 172 14.26 0.87 -1.41
C VAL A 172 15.18 0.81 -2.63
N LEU A 173 15.55 1.97 -3.18
CA LEU A 173 16.45 2.06 -4.33
C LEU A 173 17.83 1.48 -4.00
N LEU A 174 18.39 1.83 -2.83
CA LEU A 174 19.66 1.26 -2.35
C LEU A 174 19.56 -0.25 -2.18
N ALA A 175 18.51 -0.74 -1.52
CA ALA A 175 18.29 -2.18 -1.34
C ALA A 175 18.18 -2.91 -2.69
N TRP A 176 17.51 -2.29 -3.67
CA TRP A 176 17.40 -2.84 -5.02
C TRP A 176 18.75 -2.90 -5.74
N VAL A 177 19.56 -1.84 -5.67
CA VAL A 177 20.90 -1.79 -6.29
C VAL A 177 21.83 -2.85 -5.68
N ILE A 178 21.80 -3.02 -4.36
CA ILE A 178 22.58 -4.05 -3.67
C ILE A 178 22.15 -5.44 -4.13
N ASN A 179 20.84 -5.71 -4.15
CA ASN A 179 20.31 -7.00 -4.59
C ASN A 179 20.68 -7.30 -6.05
N TRP A 180 20.61 -6.29 -6.93
CA TRP A 180 21.00 -6.40 -8.33
C TRP A 180 22.46 -6.83 -8.50
N GLN A 181 23.37 -6.33 -7.66
CA GLN A 181 24.80 -6.69 -7.71
C GLN A 181 25.08 -8.12 -7.20
N THR A 182 24.21 -8.67 -6.36
CA THR A 182 24.41 -9.97 -5.71
C THR A 182 23.89 -11.18 -6.49
N ILE A 183 23.14 -10.98 -7.59
CA ILE A 183 22.65 -12.08 -8.43
C ILE A 183 23.76 -12.42 -9.44
N PRO A 184 24.41 -13.60 -9.36
CA PRO A 184 25.37 -14.01 -10.38
C PRO A 184 24.67 -14.16 -11.73
N ALA A 185 25.33 -13.65 -12.78
CA ALA A 185 24.88 -13.69 -14.17
C ALA A 185 24.62 -15.11 -14.67
#